data_AF-A0A0U3ACJ7-F1
#
_entry.id   AF-A0A0U3ACJ7-F1
#
_cell.length_a   1.000
_cell.length_b   1.000
_cell.length_c   1.000
_cell.angle_alpha   90.00
_cell.angle_beta   90.00
_cell.angle_gamma   90.00
#
_symmetry.space_group_name_H-M   'P 1'
#
loop_
_entity.id
_entity.type
_entity.pdbx_description
1 polymer ?
#
loop_
_entity_poly.entity_id
_entity_poly.type
_entity_poly.pdbx_seq_one_letter_code
_entity_poly.pdbx_strand_id
1 'polypeptide(L)'
;NNKSKAYITAMKSDLRNLVTAEEAFFSDSSKYTAVVGVGGLQYQSSTGTVAPLITTGSGFWFATNSHTQLPTMTCGIGINTTNPVTGAAAAEGEPTCK
;
A
#
# COMPACT_ATOMS: atom_id res chain seq x y z
N ASN A 1 -5.07 21.43 8.42
CA ASN A 1 -5.46 21.68 7.02
C ASN A 1 -6.35 20.54 6.54
N ASN A 2 -7.59 20.80 6.08
CA ASN A 2 -8.56 19.75 5.72
C ASN A 2 -8.16 18.98 4.45
N LYS A 3 -7.45 19.63 3.52
CA LYS A 3 -6.95 19.01 2.29
C LYS A 3 -5.92 17.91 2.57
N SER A 4 -4.99 18.17 3.50
CA SER A 4 -3.99 17.17 3.90
C SER A 4 -4.62 15.91 4.49
N LYS A 5 -5.71 16.06 5.25
CA LYS A 5 -6.47 14.92 5.78
C LYS A 5 -7.12 14.10 4.67
N ALA A 6 -7.72 14.77 3.67
CA ALA A 6 -8.32 14.09 2.51
C ALA A 6 -7.28 13.29 1.71
N TYR A 7 -6.10 13.85 1.47
CA TYR A 7 -5.01 13.15 0.77
C TYR A 7 -4.49 11.94 1.57
N ILE A 8 -4.32 12.08 2.89
CA ILE A 8 -3.94 10.97 3.77
C ILE A 8 -4.99 9.85 3.69
N THR A 9 -6.28 10.20 3.73
CA THR A 9 -7.36 9.22 3.59
C THR A 9 -7.32 8.52 2.23
N ALA A 10 -7.07 9.26 1.14
CA ALA A 10 -6.93 8.68 -0.20
C ALA A 10 -5.74 7.71 -0.26
N MET A 11 -4.56 8.11 0.22
CA MET A 11 -3.37 7.24 0.28
C MET A 11 -3.64 5.97 1.09
N LYS A 12 -4.30 6.07 2.24
CA LYS A 12 -4.68 4.90 3.06
C LYS A 12 -5.68 4.00 2.32
N SER A 13 -6.68 4.59 1.67
CA SER A 13 -7.68 3.84 0.89
C SER A 13 -7.02 3.08 -0.25
N ASP A 14 -6.08 3.72 -0.94
CA ASP A 14 -5.28 3.10 -2.00
C ASP A 14 -4.51 1.88 -1.46
N LEU A 15 -3.84 2.01 -0.31
CA LEU A 15 -3.13 0.88 0.31
C LEU A 15 -4.08 -0.26 0.75
N ARG A 16 -5.31 0.04 1.18
CA ARG A 16 -6.30 -1.02 1.48
C ARG A 16 -6.77 -1.74 0.22
N ASN A 17 -7.04 -1.00 -0.84
CA ASN A 17 -7.38 -1.59 -2.14
C ASN A 17 -6.23 -2.48 -2.66
N LEU A 18 -4.99 -2.08 -2.42
CA LEU A 18 -3.81 -2.88 -2.74
C LEU A 18 -3.79 -4.21 -1.98
N VAL A 19 -4.17 -4.23 -0.69
CA VAL A 19 -4.30 -5.49 0.07
C VAL A 19 -5.31 -6.41 -0.57
N THR A 20 -6.51 -5.90 -0.91
CA THR A 20 -7.53 -6.72 -1.58
C THR A 20 -7.03 -7.28 -2.91
N ALA A 21 -6.27 -6.49 -3.68
CA ALA A 21 -5.67 -6.96 -4.94
C ALA A 21 -4.61 -8.05 -4.72
N GLU A 22 -3.75 -7.90 -3.70
CA GLU A 22 -2.74 -8.90 -3.33
C GLU A 22 -3.38 -10.17 -2.80
N GLU A 23 -4.43 -10.08 -1.98
CA GLU A 23 -5.16 -11.25 -1.48
C GLU A 23 -5.85 -12.02 -2.62
N ALA A 24 -6.45 -11.32 -3.58
CA ALA A 24 -7.01 -11.94 -4.78
C ALA A 24 -5.93 -12.64 -5.60
N PHE A 25 -4.81 -11.97 -5.87
CA PHE A 25 -3.69 -12.55 -6.60
C PHE A 25 -3.07 -13.76 -5.86
N PHE A 26 -2.94 -13.66 -4.54
CA PHE A 26 -2.44 -14.75 -3.69
C PHE A 26 -3.38 -15.95 -3.73
N SER A 27 -4.70 -15.75 -3.73
CA SER A 27 -5.68 -16.84 -3.87
C SER A 27 -5.49 -17.61 -5.17
N ASP A 28 -5.12 -16.93 -6.26
CA ASP A 28 -4.93 -17.57 -7.57
C ASP A 28 -3.51 -18.14 -7.77
N SER A 29 -2.49 -17.44 -7.26
CA SER A 29 -1.07 -17.72 -7.55
C SER A 29 -0.28 -18.26 -6.37
N SER A 30 -0.87 -18.33 -5.17
CA SER A 30 -0.26 -18.76 -3.89
C SER A 30 1.05 -18.02 -3.55
N LYS A 31 1.20 -16.79 -4.04
CA LYS A 31 2.35 -15.91 -3.82
C LYS A 31 1.94 -14.45 -3.95
N TYR A 32 2.66 -13.55 -3.29
CA TYR A 32 2.50 -12.11 -3.46
C TYR A 32 3.26 -11.60 -4.69
N THR A 33 2.88 -10.44 -5.24
CA THR A 33 3.55 -9.86 -6.42
C THR A 33 3.71 -8.35 -6.38
N ALA A 34 4.92 -7.87 -6.69
CA ALA A 34 5.16 -6.44 -6.88
C ALA A 34 4.68 -5.90 -8.25
N VAL A 35 4.13 -6.77 -9.12
CA VAL A 35 3.67 -6.39 -10.46
C VAL A 35 2.26 -5.83 -10.38
N VAL A 36 2.09 -4.54 -10.72
CA VAL A 36 0.78 -3.90 -10.86
C VAL A 36 0.37 -3.88 -12.34
N GLY A 37 -0.87 -4.27 -12.63
CA GLY A 37 -1.44 -4.27 -13.98
C GLY A 37 -1.63 -5.67 -14.57
N VAL A 38 -1.43 -5.79 -15.89
CA VAL A 38 -1.70 -7.03 -16.62
C VAL A 38 -0.82 -8.17 -16.10
N GLY A 39 -1.44 -9.26 -15.64
CA GLY A 39 -0.75 -10.41 -15.07
C GLY A 39 -0.29 -10.24 -13.62
N GLY A 40 -0.73 -9.17 -12.94
CA GLY A 40 -0.46 -8.92 -11.52
C GLY A 40 -1.64 -8.29 -10.81
N LEU A 41 -1.37 -7.35 -9.92
CA LEU A 41 -2.37 -6.69 -9.09
C LEU A 41 -3.26 -5.77 -9.91
N GLN A 42 -4.57 -5.99 -9.83
CA GLN A 42 -5.59 -5.09 -10.35
C GLN A 42 -5.76 -3.91 -9.39
N TYR A 43 -4.78 -3.01 -9.39
CA TYR A 43 -4.72 -1.86 -8.52
C TYR A 43 -4.61 -0.56 -9.33
N GLN A 44 -5.38 0.45 -8.91
CA GLN A 44 -5.34 1.78 -9.48
C GLN A 44 -5.18 2.81 -8.36
N SER A 45 -4.15 3.65 -8.45
CA SER A 45 -3.94 4.75 -7.51
C SER A 45 -4.95 5.87 -7.70
N SER A 46 -5.35 6.51 -6.61
CA SER A 46 -6.16 7.72 -6.63
C SER A 46 -5.41 8.87 -7.32
N THR A 47 -6.15 9.82 -7.91
CA THR A 47 -5.58 11.00 -8.58
C THR A 47 -4.65 11.76 -7.65
N GLY A 48 -3.38 11.88 -8.05
CA GLY A 48 -2.36 12.60 -7.28
C GLY A 48 -1.60 11.74 -6.27
N THR A 49 -2.03 10.51 -6.00
CA THR A 49 -1.24 9.49 -5.29
C THR A 49 -0.22 8.90 -6.25
N VAL A 50 1.04 8.84 -5.82
CA VAL A 50 2.12 8.17 -6.55
C VAL A 50 1.91 6.66 -6.45
N ALA A 51 2.22 5.94 -7.53
CA ALA A 51 2.14 4.48 -7.55
C ALA A 51 2.91 3.88 -6.34
N PRO A 52 2.33 2.89 -5.64
CA PRO A 52 2.95 2.30 -4.47
C PRO A 52 4.20 1.53 -4.88
N LEU A 53 5.27 1.70 -4.11
CA LEU A 53 6.43 0.84 -4.18
C LEU A 53 6.16 -0.42 -3.35
N ILE A 54 6.11 -1.57 -4.01
CA ILE A 54 5.78 -2.87 -3.39
C ILE A 54 7.05 -3.69 -3.28
N THR A 55 7.28 -4.27 -2.11
CA THR A 55 8.36 -5.25 -1.87
C THR A 55 7.75 -6.52 -1.32
N THR A 56 8.00 -7.63 -2.00
CA THR A 56 7.51 -8.97 -1.64
C THR A 56 8.64 -9.85 -1.15
N GLY A 57 8.36 -10.71 -0.18
CA GLY A 57 9.26 -11.75 0.32
C GLY A 57 8.53 -13.09 0.49
N SER A 58 9.21 -14.05 1.12
CA SER A 58 8.63 -15.37 1.38
C SER A 58 7.52 -15.29 2.45
N GLY A 59 6.27 -15.16 2.00
CA GLY A 59 5.09 -15.13 2.86
C GLY A 59 4.77 -13.75 3.47
N PHE A 60 5.45 -12.69 3.04
CA PHE A 60 5.17 -11.32 3.48
C PHE A 60 5.30 -10.34 2.33
N TRP A 61 4.71 -9.16 2.49
CA TRP A 61 4.97 -8.02 1.61
C TRP A 61 4.72 -6.72 2.35
N PHE A 62 5.31 -5.65 1.85
CA PHE A 62 5.01 -4.30 2.31
C PHE A 62 4.98 -3.35 1.12
N ALA A 63 4.24 -2.26 1.26
CA ALA A 63 4.21 -1.21 0.26
C ALA A 63 4.20 0.18 0.87
N THR A 64 4.70 1.15 0.12
CA THR A 64 4.66 2.57 0.46
C THR A 64 4.12 3.41 -0.68
N ASN A 65 3.25 4.37 -0.40
CA ASN A 65 2.82 5.38 -1.36
C ASN A 65 2.96 6.79 -0.78
N SER A 66 3.05 7.76 -1.68
CA SER A 66 3.12 9.19 -1.36
C SER A 66 2.09 9.95 -2.18
N HIS A 67 1.81 11.20 -1.82
CA HIS A 67 0.91 12.05 -2.60
C HIS A 67 1.68 13.27 -3.11
N THR A 68 1.49 13.62 -4.38
CA THR A 68 2.21 14.72 -5.04
C THR A 68 2.02 16.09 -4.34
N GLN A 69 0.85 16.30 -3.73
CA GLN A 69 0.54 17.49 -2.93
C GLN A 69 1.01 17.41 -1.46
N LEU A 70 1.51 16.25 -1.01
CA LEU A 70 2.07 16.04 0.33
C LEU A 70 3.43 15.31 0.24
N PRO A 71 4.46 15.95 -0.34
CA PRO A 71 5.77 15.31 -0.53
C PRO A 71 6.48 14.94 0.77
N THR A 72 6.09 15.56 1.90
CA THR A 72 6.64 15.28 3.22
C THR A 72 5.90 14.18 3.97
N MET A 73 4.87 13.56 3.38
CA MET A 73 4.03 12.55 4.01
C MET A 73 4.08 11.26 3.18
N THR A 74 4.42 10.16 3.83
CA THR A 74 4.43 8.83 3.20
C THR A 74 3.50 7.92 3.98
N CYS A 75 2.66 7.16 3.29
CA CYS A 75 1.92 6.07 3.90
C CYS A 75 2.56 4.74 3.54
N GLY A 76 2.45 3.79 4.46
CA GLY A 76 2.95 2.44 4.27
C GLY A 76 1.99 1.43 4.86
N ILE A 77 2.15 0.18 4.42
CA ILE A 77 1.42 -0.99 4.88
C ILE A 77 2.35 -2.20 4.86
N GLY A 78 2.17 -3.12 5.79
CA GLY A 78 2.88 -4.40 5.84
C GLY A 78 1.90 -5.54 6.17
N ILE A 79 2.05 -6.66 5.46
CA ILE A 79 1.34 -7.92 5.69
C ILE A 79 2.38 -8.97 6.09
N ASN A 80 2.16 -9.65 7.22
CA ASN A 80 3.11 -10.59 7.83
C ASN A 80 4.52 -9.97 8.05
N THR A 81 4.60 -8.65 8.17
CA THR A 81 5.83 -7.88 8.36
C THR A 81 5.56 -6.53 9.02
N THR A 82 6.59 -5.78 9.36
CA THR A 82 6.46 -4.44 9.93
C THR A 82 6.06 -3.42 8.87
N ASN A 83 5.31 -2.41 9.28
CA ASN A 83 4.98 -1.29 8.41
C ASN A 83 6.25 -0.45 8.18
N PRO A 84 6.69 -0.24 6.92
CA PRO A 84 7.96 0.43 6.62
C PRO A 84 7.98 1.91 7.04
N VAL A 85 6.81 2.53 7.28
CA VAL A 85 6.71 3.95 7.66
C VAL A 85 6.79 4.15 9.17
N THR A 86 6.18 3.26 9.95
CA THR A 86 6.18 3.37 11.42
C THR A 86 7.23 2.51 12.08
N GLY A 87 7.74 1.48 11.39
CA GLY A 87 8.61 0.46 11.97
C GLY A 87 7.90 -0.46 12.97
N ALA A 88 6.60 -0.26 13.20
CA ALA A 88 5.80 -1.09 14.08
C ALA A 88 5.21 -2.28 13.30
N ALA A 89 4.96 -3.39 13.99
CA ALA A 89 3.97 -4.36 13.56
C ALA A 89 2.60 -3.65 13.64
N ALA A 90 2.26 -2.88 12.61
CA ALA A 90 0.89 -2.40 12.45
C ALA A 90 -0.01 -3.65 12.49
N ALA A 91 -1.15 -3.58 13.19
CA ALA A 91 -2.15 -4.64 13.14
C ALA A 91 -2.30 -5.05 11.66
N GLU A 92 -2.02 -6.32 11.36
CA GLU A 92 -1.64 -6.76 10.03
C GLU A 92 -2.57 -6.18 8.96
N GLY A 93 -2.01 -5.44 7.99
CA GLY A 93 -2.81 -4.79 6.94
C GLY A 93 -3.39 -3.42 7.30
N GLU A 94 -2.97 -2.78 8.38
CA GLU A 94 -3.37 -1.40 8.66
C GLU A 94 -2.42 -0.36 8.03
N PRO A 95 -2.92 0.48 7.08
CA PRO A 95 -2.10 1.52 6.49
C PRO A 95 -1.93 2.72 7.41
N THR A 96 -0.68 3.12 7.60
CA THR A 96 -0.29 4.24 8.48
C THR A 96 0.59 5.23 7.72
N CYS A 97 0.50 6.51 8.09
CA CYS A 97 1.21 7.59 7.41
C CYS A 97 2.00 8.42 8.41
N LYS A 98 3.16 8.92 7.97
CA LYS A 98 4.06 9.75 8.77
C LYS A 98 4.69 10.85 7.90
#